data_AF-A0A7S1R6V7-F1
#
_entry.id   AF-A0A7S1R6V7-F1
#
_cell.length_a   1.000
_cell.length_b   1.000
_cell.length_c   1.000
_cell.angle_alpha   90.00
_cell.angle_beta   90.00
_cell.angle_gamma   90.00
#
_symmetry.space_group_name_H-M   'P 1'
#
loop_
_entity.id
_entity.type
_entity.pdbx_description
1 polymer ?
#
loop_
_entity_poly.entity_id
_entity_poly.type
_entity_poly.pdbx_seq_one_letter_code
_entity_poly.pdbx_strand_id
1 'polypeptide(L)'
;GTWCFGLIEVFLLTNILSDTPRFLTQGLDWVVHCVLFFLTLVKVRPSIVNSSSLDAWYSLFMTIHVVAVSPFVVYKEALPMLSNSMMALRLVAGLSSLNMSLVVFWDFVYFVAVIVSYHMGDTTCTHMPRTTTYAAAEVVGFICSVLLLSGMKTAMYTEARQEVEARSARSETSAVSALLSTMGDAVVELDRKLQIVGDSSQLATMLLQGARRDLSGTPFESLLAGEDDVTLFR
;
A
#
# COMPACT_ATOMS: atom_id res chain seq x y z
N GLY A 1 14.71 12.17 -9.84
CA GLY A 1 14.21 10.96 -9.17
C GLY A 1 14.32 9.75 -10.08
N THR A 2 13.42 9.62 -11.05
CA THR A 2 13.35 8.50 -12.02
C THR A 2 14.64 8.26 -12.82
N TRP A 3 15.34 9.33 -13.22
CA TRP A 3 16.62 9.23 -13.93
C TRP A 3 17.72 8.50 -13.14
N CYS A 4 17.73 8.61 -11.80
CA CYS A 4 18.73 7.91 -10.97
C CYS A 4 18.51 6.39 -10.98
N PHE A 5 17.25 5.94 -10.99
CA PHE A 5 16.93 4.51 -11.07
C PHE A 5 17.37 3.90 -12.40
N GLY A 6 17.11 4.60 -13.52
CA GLY A 6 17.56 4.15 -14.84
C GLY A 6 19.08 4.05 -14.95
N LEU A 7 19.84 5.00 -14.37
CA LEU A 7 21.30 4.93 -14.36
C LEU A 7 21.83 3.74 -13.54
N ILE A 8 21.20 3.43 -12.41
CA ILE A 8 21.56 2.26 -11.59
C ILE A 8 21.26 0.96 -12.35
N GLU A 9 20.11 0.87 -13.05
CA GLU A 9 19.77 -0.29 -13.88
C GLU A 9 20.77 -0.52 -15.01
N VAL A 10 21.14 0.55 -15.73
CA VAL A 10 22.14 0.47 -16.83
C VAL A 10 23.50 0.05 -16.28
N PHE A 11 23.91 0.59 -15.13
CA PHE A 11 25.16 0.21 -14.47
C PHE A 11 25.17 -1.26 -14.07
N LEU A 12 24.09 -1.76 -13.45
CA LEU A 12 23.96 -3.16 -13.07
C LEU A 12 23.98 -4.08 -14.31
N LEU A 13 23.23 -3.74 -15.36
CA LEU A 13 23.26 -4.50 -16.62
C LEU A 13 24.64 -4.53 -17.25
N THR A 14 25.35 -3.39 -17.24
CA THR A 14 26.71 -3.31 -17.79
C THR A 14 27.67 -4.19 -16.99
N ASN A 15 27.56 -4.22 -15.66
CA ASN A 15 28.37 -5.11 -14.82
C ASN A 15 28.02 -6.59 -15.03
N ILE A 16 26.73 -6.92 -15.22
CA ILE A 16 26.29 -8.28 -15.51
C ILE A 16 26.85 -8.77 -16.85
N LEU A 17 26.92 -7.89 -17.86
CA LEU A 17 27.39 -8.21 -19.21
C LEU A 17 28.92 -8.20 -19.34
N SER A 18 29.62 -7.38 -18.55
CA SER A 18 31.08 -7.17 -18.68
C SER A 18 31.93 -8.16 -17.88
N ASP A 19 31.29 -9.07 -17.16
CA ASP A 19 31.93 -10.11 -16.33
C ASP A 19 33.01 -9.60 -15.36
N THR A 20 32.84 -8.35 -14.92
CA THR A 20 33.69 -7.71 -13.90
C THR A 20 33.57 -8.44 -12.55
N PRO A 21 34.61 -8.44 -11.70
CA PRO A 21 34.55 -9.07 -10.37
C PRO A 21 33.35 -8.55 -9.57
N ARG A 22 32.43 -9.45 -9.22
CA ARG A 22 31.14 -9.11 -8.62
C ARG A 22 31.19 -9.29 -7.11
N PHE A 23 30.62 -8.33 -6.39
CA PHE A 23 30.37 -8.46 -4.95
C PHE A 23 29.14 -9.33 -4.64
N LEU A 24 28.25 -9.49 -5.61
CA LEU A 24 26.99 -10.23 -5.49
C LEU A 24 26.98 -11.45 -6.42
N THR A 25 26.16 -12.43 -6.05
CA THR A 25 25.95 -13.62 -6.88
C THR A 25 25.12 -13.24 -8.10
N GLN A 26 25.38 -13.88 -9.25
CA GLN A 26 24.66 -13.59 -10.50
C GLN A 26 23.13 -13.69 -10.33
N GLY A 27 22.63 -14.64 -9.55
CA GLY A 27 21.20 -14.78 -9.26
C GLY A 27 20.62 -13.57 -8.49
N LEU A 28 21.37 -13.02 -7.54
CA LEU A 28 20.94 -11.84 -6.78
C LEU A 28 20.90 -10.59 -7.65
N ASP A 29 21.88 -10.43 -8.56
CA ASP A 29 21.90 -9.31 -9.52
C ASP A 29 20.63 -9.29 -10.38
N TRP A 30 20.21 -10.45 -10.91
CA TRP A 30 18.99 -10.57 -11.69
C TRP A 30 17.75 -10.20 -10.89
N VAL A 31 17.64 -10.68 -9.65
CA VAL A 31 16.51 -10.36 -8.78
C VAL A 31 16.46 -8.86 -8.50
N VAL A 32 17.58 -8.24 -8.12
CA VAL A 32 17.64 -6.80 -7.87
C VAL A 32 17.27 -6.02 -9.14
N HIS A 33 17.76 -6.44 -10.30
CA HIS A 33 17.40 -5.82 -11.57
C HIS A 33 15.89 -5.91 -11.85
N CYS A 34 15.27 -7.07 -11.62
CA CYS A 34 13.83 -7.22 -11.77
C CYS A 34 13.02 -6.36 -10.78
N VAL A 35 13.47 -6.21 -9.53
CA VAL A 35 12.84 -5.28 -8.56
C VAL A 35 12.91 -3.86 -9.08
N LEU A 36 14.09 -3.40 -9.49
CA LEU A 36 14.29 -2.04 -9.97
C LEU A 36 13.44 -1.77 -11.22
N PHE A 37 13.46 -2.69 -12.18
CA PHE A 37 12.66 -2.60 -13.40
C PHE A 37 11.17 -2.50 -13.08
N PHE A 38 10.67 -3.33 -12.15
CA PHE A 38 9.28 -3.25 -11.70
C PHE A 38 8.97 -1.89 -11.06
N LEU A 39 9.81 -1.39 -10.15
CA LEU A 39 9.63 -0.08 -9.54
C LEU A 39 9.62 1.06 -10.58
N THR A 40 10.48 0.97 -11.59
CA THR A 40 10.52 1.90 -12.72
C THR A 40 9.21 1.84 -13.51
N LEU A 41 8.69 0.63 -13.81
CA LEU A 41 7.40 0.46 -14.49
C LEU A 41 6.24 1.05 -13.69
N VAL A 42 6.17 0.81 -12.38
CA VAL A 42 5.13 1.38 -11.50
C VAL A 42 5.18 2.90 -11.50
N LYS A 43 6.39 3.49 -11.50
CA LYS A 43 6.57 4.95 -11.56
C LYS A 43 6.16 5.55 -12.91
N VAL A 44 6.47 4.87 -14.01
CA VAL A 44 6.16 5.36 -15.37
C VAL A 44 4.67 5.22 -15.67
N ARG A 45 4.04 4.12 -15.27
CA ARG A 45 2.63 3.84 -15.55
C ARG A 45 1.97 3.16 -14.35
N PRO A 46 1.46 3.94 -13.36
CA PRO A 46 0.87 3.39 -12.14
C PRO A 46 -0.38 2.53 -12.42
N SER A 47 -1.06 2.76 -13.55
CA SER A 47 -2.21 1.96 -13.99
C SER A 47 -1.88 0.48 -14.28
N ILE A 48 -0.60 0.11 -14.32
CA ILE A 48 -0.18 -1.29 -14.48
C ILE A 48 -0.45 -2.09 -13.19
N VAL A 49 -0.48 -1.42 -12.03
CA VAL A 49 -0.72 -2.04 -10.73
C VAL A 49 -2.19 -1.89 -10.36
N ASN A 50 -2.99 -2.86 -10.77
CA ASN A 50 -4.36 -3.04 -10.33
C ASN A 50 -4.42 -4.21 -9.35
N SER A 51 -5.46 -4.29 -8.53
CA SER A 51 -5.66 -5.39 -7.57
C SER A 51 -5.57 -6.77 -8.24
N SER A 52 -6.09 -6.90 -9.47
CA SER A 52 -6.04 -8.15 -10.24
C SER A 52 -4.68 -8.44 -10.88
N SER A 53 -3.88 -7.41 -11.22
CA SER A 53 -2.55 -7.64 -11.83
C SER A 53 -1.46 -7.84 -10.79
N LEU A 54 -1.68 -7.38 -9.56
CA LEU A 54 -0.72 -7.49 -8.47
C LEU A 54 -0.33 -8.95 -8.19
N ASP A 55 -1.31 -9.86 -8.13
CA ASP A 55 -1.02 -11.29 -7.91
C ASP A 55 -0.22 -11.94 -9.05
N ALA A 56 -0.42 -11.47 -10.29
CA ALA A 56 0.36 -11.90 -11.43
C ALA A 56 1.81 -11.40 -11.34
N TRP A 57 2.01 -10.14 -10.96
CA TRP A 57 3.34 -9.57 -10.72
C TRP A 57 4.07 -10.27 -9.57
N TYR A 58 3.36 -10.55 -8.48
CA TYR A 58 3.89 -11.33 -7.35
C TYR A 58 4.33 -12.73 -7.80
N SER A 59 3.47 -13.43 -8.56
CA SER A 59 3.80 -14.77 -9.07
C SER A 59 5.00 -14.75 -10.02
N LEU A 60 5.10 -13.73 -10.88
CA LEU A 60 6.26 -13.53 -11.76
C LEU A 60 7.53 -13.32 -10.94
N PHE A 61 7.47 -12.48 -9.91
CA PHE A 61 8.60 -12.21 -9.02
C PHE A 61 9.07 -13.46 -8.28
N MET A 62 8.13 -14.24 -7.73
CA MET A 62 8.44 -15.50 -7.06
C MET A 62 9.00 -16.55 -8.02
N THR A 63 8.49 -16.60 -9.27
CA THR A 63 9.06 -17.46 -10.31
C THR A 63 10.53 -17.12 -10.57
N ILE A 64 10.86 -15.82 -10.68
CA ILE A 64 12.25 -15.37 -10.85
C ILE A 64 13.11 -15.78 -9.65
N HIS A 65 12.58 -15.69 -8.42
CA HIS A 65 13.29 -16.14 -7.22
C HIS A 65 13.60 -17.63 -7.25
N VAL A 66 12.61 -18.45 -7.63
CA VAL A 66 12.75 -19.90 -7.77
C VAL A 66 13.81 -20.26 -8.82
N VAL A 67 13.82 -19.56 -9.95
CA VAL A 67 14.84 -19.74 -10.99
C VAL A 67 16.23 -19.32 -10.49
N ALA A 68 16.32 -18.21 -9.75
CA ALA A 68 17.57 -17.67 -9.23
C ALA A 68 18.23 -18.60 -8.20
N VAL A 69 17.45 -19.39 -7.45
CA VAL A 69 17.97 -20.39 -6.51
C VAL A 69 18.18 -21.77 -7.11
N SER A 70 17.79 -21.98 -8.37
CA SER A 70 17.90 -23.28 -9.03
C SER A 70 19.36 -23.76 -9.08
N PRO A 71 19.60 -25.09 -9.08
CA PRO A 71 20.96 -25.63 -9.04
C PRO A 71 21.76 -25.32 -10.33
N PHE A 72 21.06 -24.88 -11.39
CA PHE A 72 21.68 -24.49 -12.65
C PHE A 72 22.26 -23.08 -12.64
N VAL A 73 21.80 -22.22 -11.72
CA VAL A 73 22.17 -20.81 -11.64
C VAL A 73 23.12 -20.53 -10.48
N VAL A 74 22.93 -21.23 -9.36
CA VAL A 74 23.64 -20.93 -8.10
C VAL A 74 24.49 -22.10 -7.62
N TYR A 75 25.73 -21.77 -7.29
CA TYR A 75 26.62 -22.68 -6.57
C TYR A 75 26.14 -22.91 -5.15
N LYS A 76 26.27 -24.15 -4.69
CA LYS A 76 25.87 -24.58 -3.34
C LYS A 76 26.44 -23.68 -2.23
N GLU A 77 27.67 -23.20 -2.39
CA GLU A 77 28.38 -22.33 -1.43
C GLU A 77 27.71 -20.98 -1.24
N ALA A 78 27.10 -20.46 -2.30
CA ALA A 78 26.40 -19.19 -2.28
C ALA A 78 24.95 -19.31 -1.81
N LEU A 79 24.37 -20.52 -1.80
CA LEU A 79 22.95 -20.74 -1.56
C LEU A 79 22.48 -20.27 -0.16
N PRO A 80 23.19 -20.52 0.96
CA PRO A 80 22.73 -20.06 2.27
C PRO A 80 22.71 -18.52 2.37
N MET A 81 23.73 -17.85 1.83
CA MET A 81 23.79 -16.39 1.80
C MET A 81 22.64 -15.83 0.95
N LEU A 82 22.44 -16.41 -0.24
CA LEU A 82 21.37 -16.01 -1.15
C LEU A 82 19.99 -16.24 -0.52
N SER A 83 19.74 -17.39 0.09
CA SER A 83 18.47 -17.73 0.74
C SER A 83 18.12 -16.72 1.83
N ASN A 84 19.10 -16.34 2.67
CA ASN A 84 18.92 -15.33 3.70
C ASN A 84 18.57 -13.94 3.12
N SER A 85 19.26 -13.50 2.07
CA SER A 85 18.95 -12.22 1.41
C SER A 85 17.56 -12.24 0.75
N MET A 86 17.21 -13.35 0.11
CA MET A 86 15.92 -13.54 -0.54
C MET A 86 14.76 -13.63 0.45
N MET A 87 14.98 -14.07 1.69
CA MET A 87 13.95 -14.09 2.73
C MET A 87 13.36 -12.69 2.96
N ALA A 88 14.20 -11.66 3.08
CA ALA A 88 13.73 -10.29 3.26
C ALA A 88 12.92 -9.80 2.05
N LEU A 89 13.40 -10.08 0.83
CA LEU A 89 12.69 -9.72 -0.40
C LEU A 89 11.36 -10.46 -0.56
N ARG A 90 11.31 -11.73 -0.18
CA ARG A 90 10.09 -12.55 -0.16
C ARG A 90 9.07 -12.02 0.82
N LEU A 91 9.48 -11.59 2.02
CA LEU A 91 8.58 -10.95 2.97
C LEU A 91 7.99 -9.66 2.39
N VAL A 92 8.82 -8.79 1.81
CA VAL A 92 8.34 -7.55 1.18
C VAL A 92 7.38 -7.85 0.02
N ALA A 93 7.72 -8.81 -0.84
CA ALA A 93 6.85 -9.23 -1.94
C ALA A 93 5.54 -9.85 -1.43
N GLY A 94 5.60 -10.66 -0.37
CA GLY A 94 4.43 -11.31 0.24
C GLY A 94 3.43 -10.32 0.86
N LEU A 95 3.92 -9.17 1.35
CA LEU A 95 3.07 -8.06 1.83
C LEU A 95 2.30 -7.38 0.69
N SER A 96 2.79 -7.45 -0.54
CA SER A 96 2.11 -6.82 -1.67
C SER A 96 0.89 -7.61 -2.16
N SER A 97 0.91 -8.94 -2.09
CA SER A 97 -0.23 -9.77 -2.52
C SER A 97 -1.32 -9.82 -1.46
N LEU A 98 -2.57 -9.66 -1.87
CA LEU A 98 -3.73 -9.77 -0.97
C LEU A 98 -4.09 -11.25 -0.68
N ASN A 99 -3.76 -12.15 -1.60
CA ASN A 99 -4.15 -13.56 -1.53
C ASN A 99 -3.16 -14.39 -0.71
N MET A 100 -3.50 -14.66 0.56
CA MET A 100 -2.61 -15.41 1.46
C MET A 100 -2.30 -16.83 0.96
N SER A 101 -3.28 -17.52 0.35
CA SER A 101 -3.08 -18.85 -0.21
C SER A 101 -2.00 -18.87 -1.30
N LEU A 102 -1.95 -17.82 -2.13
CA LEU A 102 -0.96 -17.67 -3.19
C LEU A 102 0.45 -17.46 -2.61
N VAL A 103 0.55 -16.67 -1.54
CA VAL A 103 1.82 -16.45 -0.82
C VAL A 103 2.35 -17.74 -0.21
N VAL A 104 1.50 -18.50 0.49
CA VAL A 104 1.88 -19.79 1.09
C VAL A 104 2.31 -20.80 0.01
N PHE A 105 1.59 -20.85 -1.11
CA PHE A 105 1.94 -21.69 -2.24
C PHE A 105 3.34 -21.37 -2.78
N TRP A 106 3.64 -20.10 -3.08
CA TRP A 106 4.93 -19.70 -3.62
C TRP A 106 6.08 -19.84 -2.61
N ASP A 107 5.82 -19.56 -1.33
CA ASP A 107 6.80 -19.79 -0.26
C ASP A 107 7.14 -21.29 -0.13
N PHE A 108 6.15 -22.17 -0.29
CA PHE A 108 6.36 -23.61 -0.30
C PHE A 108 7.15 -24.07 -1.53
N VAL A 109 6.81 -23.57 -2.73
CA VAL A 109 7.55 -23.87 -3.97
C VAL A 109 9.01 -23.43 -3.85
N TYR A 110 9.26 -22.23 -3.32
CA TYR A 110 10.61 -21.73 -3.07
C TYR A 110 11.38 -22.60 -2.06
N PHE A 111 10.74 -22.97 -0.95
CA PHE A 111 11.32 -23.87 0.05
C PHE A 111 11.78 -25.20 -0.57
N VAL A 112 10.92 -25.84 -1.38
CA VAL A 112 11.27 -27.08 -2.08
C VAL A 112 12.43 -26.84 -3.06
N ALA A 113 12.39 -25.75 -3.83
CA ALA A 113 13.44 -25.42 -4.78
C ALA A 113 14.81 -25.25 -4.10
N VAL A 114 14.87 -24.58 -2.95
CA VAL A 114 16.11 -24.39 -2.19
C VAL A 114 16.65 -25.72 -1.65
N ILE A 115 15.80 -26.57 -1.08
CA ILE A 115 16.22 -27.89 -0.58
C ILE A 115 16.75 -28.77 -1.72
N VAL A 116 16.04 -28.83 -2.84
CA VAL A 116 16.46 -29.60 -4.02
C VAL A 116 17.80 -29.08 -4.54
N SER A 117 17.95 -27.76 -4.64
CA SER A 117 19.18 -27.13 -5.12
C SER A 117 20.37 -27.41 -4.19
N TYR A 118 20.15 -27.37 -2.87
CA TYR A 118 21.17 -27.73 -1.89
C TYR A 118 21.58 -29.21 -1.96
N HIS A 119 20.60 -30.09 -2.21
CA HIS A 119 20.86 -31.53 -2.30
C HIS A 119 21.60 -31.91 -3.59
N MET A 120 21.26 -31.27 -4.72
CA MET A 120 21.89 -31.52 -6.02
C MET A 120 23.28 -30.89 -6.14
N GLY A 121 23.60 -29.86 -5.35
CA GLY A 121 24.89 -29.20 -5.41
C GLY A 121 26.05 -30.10 -4.95
N ASP A 122 27.15 -30.08 -5.71
CA ASP A 122 28.37 -30.84 -5.40
C ASP A 122 28.98 -30.46 -4.05
N THR A 123 29.50 -31.45 -3.33
CA THR A 123 30.11 -31.31 -1.99
C THR A 123 31.62 -31.08 -2.07
N THR A 124 32.08 -30.14 -2.88
CA THR A 124 33.51 -29.80 -2.94
C THR A 124 33.99 -29.04 -1.69
N CYS A 125 33.06 -28.40 -0.96
CA CYS A 125 33.39 -27.63 0.25
C CYS A 125 33.20 -28.45 1.54
N THR A 126 34.28 -28.59 2.32
CA THR A 126 34.31 -29.37 3.58
C THR A 126 33.57 -28.73 4.75
N HIS A 127 33.24 -27.44 4.67
CA HIS A 127 32.67 -26.66 5.78
C HIS A 127 31.15 -26.46 5.72
N MET A 128 30.42 -27.22 4.89
CA MET A 128 28.98 -27.04 4.76
C MET A 128 28.17 -27.73 5.87
N PRO A 129 27.06 -27.11 6.33
CA PRO A 129 26.15 -27.75 7.26
C PRO A 129 25.55 -29.02 6.65
N ARG A 130 25.23 -30.00 7.51
CA ARG A 130 24.53 -31.20 7.08
C ARG A 130 23.18 -30.81 6.45
N THR A 131 22.78 -31.53 5.40
CA THR A 131 21.51 -31.30 4.68
C THR A 131 20.30 -31.27 5.62
N THR A 132 20.29 -32.10 6.66
CA THR A 132 19.22 -32.12 7.66
C THR A 132 19.15 -30.85 8.49
N THR A 133 20.31 -30.30 8.90
CA THR A 133 20.38 -29.04 9.65
C THR A 133 19.93 -27.87 8.78
N TYR A 134 20.36 -27.84 7.51
CA TYR A 134 19.95 -26.80 6.57
C TYR A 134 18.44 -26.87 6.27
N ALA A 135 17.91 -28.06 5.96
CA ALA A 135 16.49 -28.26 5.73
C ALA A 135 15.64 -27.88 6.95
N ALA A 136 16.08 -28.22 8.17
CA ALA A 136 15.40 -27.81 9.40
C ALA A 136 15.36 -26.29 9.56
N ALA A 137 16.46 -25.59 9.27
CA ALA A 137 16.52 -24.13 9.30
C ALA A 137 15.56 -23.50 8.26
N GLU A 138 15.51 -24.04 7.04
CA GLU A 138 14.60 -23.58 5.99
C GLU A 138 13.12 -23.85 6.35
N VAL A 139 12.80 -24.96 7.01
CA VAL A 139 11.44 -25.23 7.53
C VAL A 139 11.04 -24.19 8.58
N VAL A 140 11.93 -23.89 9.53
CA VAL A 140 11.68 -22.84 10.54
C VAL A 140 11.50 -21.49 9.85
N GLY A 141 12.35 -21.16 8.87
CA GLY A 141 12.25 -19.94 8.08
C GLY A 141 10.90 -19.81 7.36
N PHE A 142 10.43 -20.88 6.72
CA PHE A 142 9.12 -20.95 6.07
C PHE A 142 7.96 -20.74 7.06
N ILE A 143 7.97 -21.43 8.21
CA ILE A 143 6.92 -21.26 9.22
C ILE A 143 6.91 -19.83 9.75
N CYS A 144 8.09 -19.28 10.06
CA CYS A 144 8.23 -17.90 10.51
C CYS A 144 7.75 -16.89 9.46
N SER A 145 8.06 -17.09 8.17
CA SER A 145 7.62 -16.18 7.10
C SER A 145 6.11 -16.14 6.97
N VAL A 146 5.47 -17.32 6.97
CA VAL A 146 4.01 -17.45 6.86
C VAL A 146 3.31 -16.82 8.07
N LEU A 147 3.79 -17.08 9.29
CA LEU A 147 3.21 -16.51 10.51
C LEU A 147 3.34 -14.98 10.54
N LEU A 148 4.53 -14.46 10.19
CA LEU A 148 4.78 -13.02 10.16
C LEU A 148 3.89 -12.33 9.13
N LEU A 149 3.82 -12.87 7.90
CA LEU A 149 2.99 -12.31 6.83
C LEU A 149 1.50 -12.35 7.19
N SER A 150 1.03 -13.44 7.80
CA SER A 150 -0.35 -13.56 8.27
C SER A 150 -0.67 -12.51 9.35
N GLY A 151 0.23 -12.35 10.33
CA GLY A 151 0.09 -11.37 11.40
C GLY A 151 0.08 -9.93 10.87
N MET A 152 1.03 -9.58 10.00
CA MET A 152 1.10 -8.25 9.39
C MET A 152 -0.13 -7.93 8.54
N LYS A 153 -0.61 -8.88 7.72
CA LYS A 153 -1.83 -8.69 6.93
C LYS A 153 -3.06 -8.49 7.79
N THR A 154 -3.19 -9.26 8.86
CA THR A 154 -4.28 -9.11 9.83
C THR A 154 -4.23 -7.73 10.46
N ALA A 155 -3.04 -7.28 10.90
CA ALA A 155 -2.84 -5.96 11.49
C ALA A 155 -3.21 -4.83 10.50
N MET A 156 -2.73 -4.90 9.26
CA MET A 156 -3.06 -3.91 8.21
C MET A 156 -4.56 -3.88 7.91
N TYR A 157 -5.23 -5.04 7.86
CA TYR A 157 -6.67 -5.10 7.64
C TYR A 157 -7.44 -4.47 8.81
N THR A 158 -7.03 -4.75 10.05
CA THR A 158 -7.65 -4.14 11.23
C THR A 158 -7.45 -2.63 11.28
N GLU A 159 -6.26 -2.14 10.93
CA GLU A 159 -5.96 -0.70 10.88
C GLU A 159 -6.78 0.01 9.79
N ALA A 160 -6.81 -0.55 8.58
CA ALA A 160 -7.62 0.00 7.48
C ALA A 160 -9.11 0.03 7.84
N ARG A 161 -9.61 -1.01 8.51
CA ARG A 161 -10.99 -1.04 9.00
C ARG A 161 -11.26 0.03 10.05
N GLN A 162 -10.39 0.18 11.04
CA GLN A 162 -10.51 1.20 12.08
C GLN A 162 -10.46 2.62 11.48
N GLU A 163 -9.65 2.84 10.45
CA GLU A 163 -9.60 4.12 9.75
C GLU A 163 -10.92 4.44 9.04
N VAL A 164 -11.51 3.44 8.35
CA VAL A 164 -12.81 3.61 7.69
C VAL A 164 -13.92 3.88 8.72
N GLU A 165 -13.96 3.12 9.82
CA GLU A 165 -14.94 3.31 10.89
C GLU A 165 -14.77 4.70 11.55
N ALA A 166 -13.53 5.13 11.83
CA ALA A 166 -13.24 6.45 12.38
C ALA A 166 -13.63 7.59 11.43
N ARG A 167 -13.42 7.42 10.12
CA ARG A 167 -13.87 8.40 9.10
C ARG A 167 -15.40 8.48 9.04
N SER A 168 -16.09 7.35 9.11
CA SER A 168 -17.56 7.32 9.16
C SER A 168 -18.09 8.04 10.40
N ALA A 169 -17.57 7.72 11.58
CA ALA A 169 -17.97 8.35 12.84
C ALA A 169 -17.73 9.87 12.83
N ARG A 170 -16.61 10.34 12.25
CA ARG A 170 -16.35 11.79 12.07
C ARG A 170 -17.33 12.44 11.11
N SER A 171 -17.72 11.75 10.05
CA SER A 171 -18.73 12.26 9.12
C SER A 171 -20.09 12.41 9.81
N GLU A 172 -20.48 11.42 10.63
CA GLU A 172 -21.73 11.46 11.41
C GLU A 172 -21.72 12.56 12.46
N THR A 173 -20.64 12.69 13.25
CA THR A 173 -20.55 13.77 14.25
C THR A 173 -20.52 15.15 13.61
N SER A 174 -19.86 15.30 12.46
CA SER A 174 -19.88 16.55 11.70
C SER A 174 -21.27 16.87 11.16
N ALA A 175 -22.02 15.86 10.70
CA ALA A 175 -23.40 16.04 10.24
C ALA A 175 -24.34 16.41 11.39
N VAL A 176 -24.23 15.73 12.55
CA VAL A 176 -25.01 16.05 13.76
C VAL A 176 -24.66 17.45 14.27
N SER A 177 -23.38 17.82 14.30
CA SER A 177 -22.96 19.17 14.68
C SER A 177 -23.53 20.22 13.74
N ALA A 178 -23.54 19.96 12.42
CA ALA A 178 -24.14 20.85 11.43
C ALA A 178 -25.66 20.97 11.60
N LEU A 179 -26.35 19.87 11.91
CA LEU A 179 -27.78 19.88 12.21
C LEU A 179 -28.08 20.67 13.49
N LEU A 180 -27.32 20.45 14.56
CA LEU A 180 -27.47 21.17 15.82
C LEU A 180 -27.18 22.67 15.65
N SER A 181 -26.15 23.04 14.90
CA SER A 181 -25.90 24.45 14.58
C SER A 181 -27.00 25.08 13.73
N THR A 182 -27.76 24.27 12.98
CA THR A 182 -28.92 24.71 12.21
C THR A 182 -30.20 24.76 13.05
N MET A 183 -30.27 24.05 14.18
CA MET A 183 -31.43 24.05 15.08
C MET A 183 -31.33 25.03 16.26
N GLY A 184 -30.12 25.48 16.61
CA GLY A 184 -29.94 26.54 17.61
C GLY A 184 -30.50 27.87 17.13
N ASP A 185 -31.06 28.68 18.03
CA ASP A 185 -31.55 30.02 17.70
C ASP A 185 -30.44 30.84 17.02
N ALA A 186 -30.66 31.22 15.75
CA ALA A 186 -29.76 32.11 15.04
C ALA A 186 -29.90 33.52 15.62
N VAL A 187 -28.88 33.98 16.35
CA VAL A 187 -28.80 35.35 16.82
C VAL A 187 -28.22 36.20 15.69
N VAL A 188 -28.99 37.18 15.22
CA VAL A 188 -28.61 38.07 14.11
C VAL A 188 -28.60 39.50 14.62
N GLU A 189 -27.50 40.22 14.39
CA GLU A 189 -27.41 41.65 14.73
C GLU A 189 -28.03 42.49 13.60
N LEU A 190 -28.89 43.44 13.97
CA LEU A 190 -29.57 44.34 13.04
C LEU A 190 -29.16 45.79 13.31
N ASP A 191 -28.96 46.57 12.24
CA ASP A 191 -28.78 48.03 12.34
C ASP A 191 -30.12 48.73 12.64
N ARG A 192 -30.07 50.04 12.92
CA ARG A 192 -31.22 50.95 13.05
C ARG A 192 -32.18 50.90 11.85
N LYS A 193 -31.73 50.44 10.69
CA LYS A 193 -32.53 50.25 9.47
C LYS A 193 -33.04 48.81 9.29
N LEU A 194 -32.92 47.95 10.30
CA LEU A 194 -33.27 46.53 10.24
C LEU A 194 -32.52 45.75 9.13
N GLN A 195 -31.31 46.19 8.81
CA GLN A 195 -30.39 45.48 7.91
C GLN A 195 -29.48 44.58 8.72
N ILE A 196 -29.15 43.41 8.19
CA ILE A 196 -28.25 42.47 8.85
C ILE A 196 -26.83 43.04 8.88
N VAL A 197 -26.27 43.16 10.09
CA VAL A 197 -24.91 43.65 10.33
C VAL A 197 -24.04 42.47 10.76
N GLY A 198 -22.99 42.18 10.00
CA GLY A 198 -22.02 41.12 10.30
C GLY A 198 -22.27 39.80 9.56
N ASP A 199 -21.38 38.84 9.79
CA ASP A 199 -21.42 37.52 9.19
C ASP A 199 -22.54 36.69 9.84
N SER A 200 -23.59 36.40 9.06
CA SER A 200 -24.78 35.66 9.47
C SER A 200 -24.90 34.34 8.71
N SER A 201 -23.77 33.69 8.47
CA SER A 201 -23.68 32.37 7.81
C SER A 201 -24.60 31.30 8.42
N GLN A 202 -24.90 31.36 9.73
CA GLN A 202 -25.89 30.48 10.38
C GLN A 202 -27.32 30.73 9.88
N LEU A 203 -27.75 31.99 9.75
CA LEU A 203 -29.06 32.36 9.21
C LEU A 203 -29.19 31.96 7.73
N ALA A 204 -28.14 32.19 6.93
CA ALA A 204 -28.10 31.77 5.52
C ALA A 204 -28.23 30.24 5.36
N THR A 205 -27.64 29.49 6.29
CA THR A 205 -27.72 28.03 6.35
C THR A 205 -29.12 27.57 6.79
N MET A 206 -29.72 28.20 7.80
CA MET A 206 -31.11 27.95 8.22
C MET A 206 -32.12 28.22 7.10
N LEU A 207 -31.92 29.28 6.31
CA LEU A 207 -32.77 29.62 5.17
C LEU A 207 -32.50 28.76 3.92
N LEU A 208 -31.62 27.75 4.01
CA LEU A 208 -31.23 26.85 2.92
C LEU A 208 -30.69 27.59 1.67
N GLN A 209 -30.19 28.83 1.83
CA GLN A 209 -29.66 29.63 0.72
C GLN A 209 -28.20 29.31 0.37
N GLY A 210 -27.61 28.33 1.08
CA GLY A 210 -26.24 27.84 0.90
C GLY A 210 -25.23 28.57 1.78
N ALA A 211 -24.28 27.81 2.36
CA ALA A 211 -23.32 28.27 3.37
C ALA A 211 -22.30 29.34 2.91
N ARG A 212 -22.35 29.78 1.64
CA ARG A 212 -21.41 30.77 1.07
C ARG A 212 -22.05 32.12 0.75
N ARG A 213 -23.36 32.29 1.00
CA ARG A 213 -24.04 33.53 0.67
C ARG A 213 -23.97 34.48 1.87
N ASP A 214 -23.29 35.60 1.68
CA ASP A 214 -23.26 36.67 2.66
C ASP A 214 -24.61 37.41 2.63
N LEU A 215 -25.26 37.51 3.79
CA LEU A 215 -26.51 38.24 3.97
C LEU A 215 -26.25 39.65 4.56
N SER A 216 -25.00 40.06 4.74
CA SER A 216 -24.66 41.39 5.22
C SER A 216 -25.27 42.48 4.32
N GLY A 217 -25.97 43.43 4.94
CA GLY A 217 -26.66 44.52 4.25
C GLY A 217 -28.00 44.16 3.60
N THR A 218 -28.43 42.89 3.57
CA THR A 218 -29.81 42.58 3.16
C THR A 218 -30.82 43.03 4.23
N PRO A 219 -31.95 43.65 3.83
CA PRO A 219 -33.00 44.03 4.76
C PRO A 219 -33.67 42.78 5.32
N PHE A 220 -33.76 42.66 6.65
CA PHE A 220 -34.29 41.47 7.32
C PHE A 220 -35.73 41.14 6.90
N GLU A 221 -36.53 42.17 6.62
CA GLU A 221 -37.90 42.06 6.13
C GLU A 221 -38.01 41.28 4.81
N SER A 222 -37.00 41.34 3.94
CA SER A 222 -36.99 40.58 2.68
C SER A 222 -36.81 39.07 2.85
N LEU A 223 -36.43 38.62 4.05
CA LEU A 223 -36.25 37.22 4.39
C LEU A 223 -37.49 36.64 5.10
N LEU A 224 -38.43 37.49 5.53
CA LEU A 224 -39.70 37.06 6.09
C LEU A 224 -40.67 36.70 4.96
N ALA A 225 -41.52 35.69 5.17
CA ALA A 225 -42.56 35.34 4.21
C ALA A 225 -43.50 36.54 4.01
N GLY A 226 -43.70 36.95 2.75
CA GLY A 226 -44.66 38.01 2.43
C GLY A 226 -46.09 37.55 2.75
N GLU A 227 -47.01 38.50 2.96
CA GLU A 227 -48.44 38.17 3.18
C GLU A 227 -49.02 37.33 2.05
N ASP A 228 -48.50 37.50 0.83
CA ASP A 228 -48.91 36.74 -0.36
C ASP A 228 -48.54 35.25 -0.26
N ASP A 229 -47.38 34.91 0.33
CA ASP A 229 -46.92 33.52 0.48
C ASP A 229 -47.75 32.74 1.50
N VAL A 230 -48.32 33.42 2.50
CA VAL A 230 -49.16 32.82 3.55
C VAL A 230 -50.43 32.20 2.96
N THR A 231 -50.93 32.74 1.85
CA THR A 231 -52.13 32.23 1.18
C THR A 231 -51.91 30.91 0.44
N LEU A 232 -50.65 30.58 0.12
CA LEU A 232 -50.28 29.41 -0.69
C LEU A 232 -50.16 28.13 0.15
N PHE A 233 -50.06 28.26 1.48
CA PHE A 233 -49.93 27.15 2.43
C PHE A 233 -51.19 26.92 3.30
N ARG A 234 -52.29 27.63 3.03
CA ARG A 234 -53.55 27.53 3.76
C ARG A 234 -54.61 26.78 2.98
#